data_AF-A0A8H5P0W4-F1
#
_entry.id   AF-A0A8H5P0W4-F1
#
_cell.length_a   1.000
_cell.length_b   1.000
_cell.length_c   1.000
_cell.angle_alpha   90.00
_cell.angle_beta   90.00
_cell.angle_gamma   90.00
#
_symmetry.space_group_name_H-M   'P 1'
#
loop_
_entity.id
_entity.type
_entity.pdbx_description
1 polymer ?
#
loop_
_entity_poly.entity_id
_entity_poly.type
_entity_poly.pdbx_seq_one_letter_code
_entity_poly.pdbx_strand_id
1 'polypeptide(L)'
;MTSQRDTFDPANVPRPESMDERRGYIDQYIQRFHPALVPLIEEERKDSYALICQKYHRDRGLLEVPSVYFEYVVDKTLWQNLFKCHGIRPAPAWPWKPGPDDKDMSGGMSEFYKQWRIENNLPVATPQQQRDSSSDLWINPPVVVDQALRETIWKEYFGASQHTGFIRGPFALNLPVWVDSGRLILGDNGSDIDKINNNIVEPGLVISWEIYGAASLGLVVPLGLVVGSKDEAGLARPQVQRNLLTLWCDVVAWFCEVVAGGTMSLASYLRVMHVTSYSVERRPLHQEAEALWQESLEAPQQFAAQARARRETIRKWSPMVRQITDKPCGEAEQELDALILSNDADLVERKRRLAIVRDIWLYDSRKPVVIRRAFNWLTYLSSTLDSSS
;
A
#
# COMPACT_ATOMS: atom_id res chain seq x y z
N MET A 1 -50.46 -3.37 -43.73
CA MET A 1 -49.83 -4.06 -42.59
C MET A 1 -48.39 -3.58 -42.51
N THR A 2 -48.16 -2.62 -41.64
CA THR A 2 -46.90 -1.90 -41.44
C THR A 2 -45.87 -2.83 -40.82
N SER A 3 -44.78 -3.04 -41.56
CA SER A 3 -43.60 -3.77 -41.10
C SER A 3 -42.93 -2.96 -39.99
N GLN A 4 -43.13 -3.35 -38.74
CA GLN A 4 -42.33 -2.90 -37.61
C GLN A 4 -40.91 -3.45 -37.79
N ARG A 5 -40.11 -2.73 -38.57
CA ARG A 5 -38.67 -2.64 -38.37
C ARG A 5 -38.45 -1.77 -37.12
N ASP A 6 -38.81 -2.29 -35.96
CA ASP A 6 -38.33 -1.73 -34.69
C ASP A 6 -36.87 -2.17 -34.56
N THR A 7 -36.03 -1.25 -35.01
CA THR A 7 -34.59 -1.24 -34.85
C THR A 7 -34.22 -1.53 -33.41
N PHE A 8 -33.18 -2.35 -33.20
CA PHE A 8 -32.29 -2.18 -32.05
C PHE A 8 -31.70 -0.77 -32.17
N ASP A 9 -32.51 0.22 -31.79
CA ASP A 9 -32.22 1.64 -31.88
C ASP A 9 -31.19 1.97 -30.81
N PRO A 10 -30.04 2.58 -31.15
CA PRO A 10 -29.11 3.09 -30.16
C PRO A 10 -29.76 4.01 -29.10
N ALA A 11 -30.91 4.62 -29.42
CA ALA A 11 -31.69 5.43 -28.47
C ALA A 11 -32.48 4.62 -27.43
N ASN A 12 -32.65 3.30 -27.62
CA ASN A 12 -33.40 2.40 -26.73
C ASN A 12 -32.52 1.38 -26.00
N VAL A 13 -31.21 1.63 -25.93
CA VAL A 13 -30.29 0.81 -25.11
C VAL A 13 -30.63 1.04 -23.63
N PRO A 14 -30.88 -0.03 -22.84
CA PRO A 14 -31.24 0.13 -21.43
C PRO A 14 -30.10 0.74 -20.62
N ARG A 15 -30.41 1.18 -19.40
CA ARG A 15 -29.42 1.83 -18.55
C ARG A 15 -28.25 0.89 -18.24
N PRO A 16 -27.00 1.36 -18.34
CA PRO A 16 -25.82 0.52 -18.11
C PRO A 16 -25.69 0.03 -16.67
N GLU A 17 -26.41 0.60 -15.70
CA GLU A 17 -26.42 0.18 -14.30
C GLU A 17 -27.36 -1.01 -14.06
N SER A 18 -28.42 -1.16 -14.88
CA SER A 18 -29.48 -2.15 -14.68
C SER A 18 -29.09 -3.53 -15.22
N MET A 19 -28.62 -4.42 -14.34
CA MET A 19 -28.15 -5.77 -14.72
C MET A 19 -29.20 -6.57 -15.50
N ASP A 20 -30.44 -6.63 -15.02
CA ASP A 20 -31.49 -7.44 -15.63
C ASP A 20 -31.87 -6.93 -17.02
N GLU A 21 -31.95 -5.61 -17.19
CA GLU A 21 -32.23 -4.99 -18.49
C GLU A 21 -31.07 -5.19 -19.47
N ARG A 22 -29.81 -5.06 -19.01
CA ARG A 22 -28.63 -5.31 -19.85
C ARG A 22 -28.61 -6.75 -20.35
N ARG A 23 -28.82 -7.72 -19.46
CA ARG A 23 -28.81 -9.15 -19.82
C ARG A 23 -29.97 -9.51 -20.73
N GLY A 24 -31.16 -8.99 -20.44
CA GLY A 24 -32.32 -9.14 -21.33
C GLY A 24 -32.04 -8.60 -22.72
N TYR A 25 -31.38 -7.45 -22.84
CA TYR A 25 -30.96 -6.89 -24.13
C TYR A 25 -29.94 -7.78 -24.85
N ILE A 26 -28.90 -8.26 -24.15
CA ILE A 26 -27.87 -9.14 -24.71
C ILE A 26 -28.51 -10.42 -25.25
N ASP A 27 -29.36 -11.06 -24.45
CA ASP A 27 -30.01 -12.32 -24.81
C ASP A 27 -30.94 -12.13 -26.02
N GLN A 28 -31.75 -11.07 -26.04
CA GLN A 28 -32.61 -10.74 -27.18
C GLN A 28 -31.80 -10.43 -28.44
N TYR A 29 -30.71 -9.68 -28.32
CA TYR A 29 -29.84 -9.33 -29.45
C TYR A 29 -29.23 -10.60 -30.07
N ILE A 30 -28.67 -11.48 -29.23
CA ILE A 30 -28.07 -12.72 -29.68
C ILE A 30 -29.13 -13.64 -30.28
N GLN A 31 -30.29 -13.81 -29.64
CA GLN A 31 -31.38 -14.62 -30.18
C GLN A 31 -31.86 -14.12 -31.55
N ARG A 32 -31.90 -12.80 -31.74
CA ARG A 32 -32.37 -12.16 -32.98
C ARG A 32 -31.38 -12.27 -34.12
N PHE A 33 -30.10 -11.96 -33.88
CA PHE A 33 -29.09 -11.80 -34.93
C PHE A 33 -28.08 -12.94 -35.01
N HIS A 34 -27.89 -13.67 -33.92
CA HIS A 34 -26.88 -14.71 -33.78
C HIS A 34 -27.42 -15.94 -33.02
N PRO A 35 -28.55 -16.55 -33.44
CA PRO A 35 -29.22 -17.61 -32.68
C PRO A 35 -28.33 -18.82 -32.40
N ALA A 36 -27.32 -19.07 -33.23
CA ALA A 36 -26.33 -20.14 -33.03
C ALA A 36 -25.46 -19.95 -31.76
N LEU A 37 -25.33 -18.72 -31.25
CA LEU A 37 -24.58 -18.41 -30.03
C LEU A 37 -25.42 -18.55 -28.75
N VAL A 38 -26.75 -18.65 -28.85
CA VAL A 38 -27.64 -18.75 -27.68
C VAL A 38 -27.25 -19.88 -26.73
N PRO A 39 -26.90 -21.10 -27.20
CA PRO A 39 -26.49 -22.18 -26.29
C PRO A 39 -25.20 -21.90 -25.52
N LEU A 40 -24.37 -20.96 -26.01
CA LEU A 40 -23.05 -20.65 -25.45
C LEU A 40 -23.10 -19.52 -24.41
N ILE A 41 -24.20 -18.79 -24.33
CA ILE A 41 -24.31 -17.60 -23.46
C ILE A 41 -23.99 -17.95 -22.01
N GLU A 42 -24.53 -19.04 -21.50
CA GLU A 42 -24.40 -19.42 -20.09
C GLU A 42 -22.99 -19.93 -19.75
N GLU A 43 -22.38 -20.69 -20.66
CA GLU A 43 -21.00 -21.17 -20.52
C GLU A 43 -20.01 -20.01 -20.56
N GLU A 44 -20.12 -19.14 -21.57
CA GLU A 44 -19.26 -17.97 -21.71
C GLU A 44 -19.44 -16.96 -20.57
N ARG A 45 -20.62 -16.90 -19.96
CA ARG A 45 -20.87 -16.03 -18.81
C ARG A 45 -20.12 -16.56 -17.58
N LYS A 46 -20.12 -17.88 -17.36
CA LYS A 46 -19.33 -18.52 -16.29
C LYS A 46 -17.84 -18.30 -16.50
N ASP A 47 -17.36 -18.45 -17.73
CA ASP A 47 -15.95 -18.20 -18.06
C ASP A 47 -15.58 -16.73 -17.88
N SER A 48 -16.48 -15.82 -18.23
CA SER A 48 -16.32 -14.38 -17.98
C SER A 48 -16.22 -14.06 -16.49
N TYR A 49 -17.05 -14.67 -15.64
CA TYR A 49 -16.92 -14.55 -14.19
C TYR A 49 -15.57 -15.05 -13.69
N ALA A 50 -15.14 -16.24 -14.10
CA ALA A 50 -13.86 -16.80 -13.68
C ALA A 50 -12.68 -15.90 -14.10
N LEU A 51 -12.69 -15.41 -15.33
CA LEU A 51 -11.66 -14.53 -15.88
C LEU A 51 -11.62 -13.18 -15.17
N ILE A 52 -12.79 -12.57 -14.92
CA ILE A 52 -12.87 -11.29 -14.20
C ILE A 52 -12.47 -11.44 -12.74
N CYS A 53 -12.89 -12.50 -12.05
CA CYS A 53 -12.45 -12.77 -10.69
C CYS A 53 -10.93 -12.94 -10.59
N GLN A 54 -10.33 -13.75 -11.49
CA GLN A 54 -8.88 -13.91 -11.56
C GLN A 54 -8.17 -12.59 -11.87
N LYS A 55 -8.68 -11.82 -12.82
CA LYS A 55 -8.13 -10.51 -13.19
C LYS A 55 -8.21 -9.51 -12.03
N TYR A 56 -9.33 -9.45 -11.32
CA TYR A 56 -9.51 -8.55 -10.19
C TYR A 56 -8.62 -8.96 -9.00
N HIS A 57 -8.39 -10.25 -8.82
CA HIS A 57 -7.47 -10.74 -7.81
C HIS A 57 -5.99 -10.55 -8.19
N ARG A 58 -5.55 -11.14 -9.30
CA ARG A 58 -4.14 -11.19 -9.72
C ARG A 58 -3.63 -9.85 -10.23
N ASP A 59 -4.43 -9.17 -11.05
CA ASP A 59 -3.96 -7.96 -11.73
C ASP A 59 -4.30 -6.70 -10.92
N ARG A 60 -5.38 -6.72 -10.12
CA ARG A 60 -5.86 -5.54 -9.39
C ARG A 60 -5.72 -5.60 -7.87
N GLY A 61 -5.50 -6.78 -7.28
CA GLY A 61 -5.36 -6.96 -5.83
C GLY A 61 -6.59 -6.56 -5.01
N LEU A 62 -7.77 -6.44 -5.62
CA LEU A 62 -8.97 -5.93 -4.96
C LEU A 62 -9.49 -6.90 -3.89
N LEU A 63 -9.90 -6.39 -2.73
CA LEU A 63 -10.54 -7.20 -1.68
C LEU A 63 -12.06 -7.27 -1.86
N GLU A 64 -12.66 -6.15 -2.28
CA GLU A 64 -14.09 -6.00 -2.57
C GLU A 64 -14.25 -5.18 -3.85
N VAL A 65 -15.38 -5.35 -4.53
CA VAL A 65 -15.69 -4.63 -5.78
C VAL A 65 -17.18 -4.27 -5.78
N PRO A 66 -17.58 -3.06 -6.19
CA PRO A 66 -18.99 -2.70 -6.30
C PRO A 66 -19.72 -3.61 -7.30
N SER A 67 -20.91 -4.10 -6.90
CA SER A 67 -21.67 -5.10 -7.64
C SER A 67 -22.05 -4.62 -9.03
N VAL A 68 -22.52 -3.36 -9.15
CA VAL A 68 -23.01 -2.80 -10.43
C VAL A 68 -21.91 -2.80 -11.49
N TYR A 69 -20.73 -2.31 -11.12
CA TYR A 69 -19.59 -2.27 -12.03
C TYR A 69 -19.02 -3.67 -12.32
N PHE A 70 -18.98 -4.55 -11.31
CA PHE A 70 -18.52 -5.93 -11.49
C PHE A 70 -19.36 -6.66 -12.55
N GLU A 71 -20.69 -6.64 -12.41
CA GLU A 71 -21.61 -7.29 -13.33
C GLU A 71 -21.53 -6.68 -14.74
N TYR A 72 -21.37 -5.36 -14.84
CA TYR A 72 -21.18 -4.68 -16.13
C TYR A 72 -19.92 -5.17 -16.86
N VAL A 73 -18.80 -5.33 -16.15
CA VAL A 73 -17.54 -5.80 -16.74
C VAL A 73 -17.63 -7.28 -17.14
N VAL A 74 -18.36 -8.10 -16.38
CA VAL A 74 -18.65 -9.49 -16.75
C VAL A 74 -19.46 -9.54 -18.05
N ASP A 75 -20.55 -8.77 -18.15
CA ASP A 75 -21.40 -8.74 -19.34
C ASP A 75 -20.62 -8.23 -20.58
N LYS A 76 -19.75 -7.25 -20.38
CA LYS A 76 -18.85 -6.73 -21.43
C LYS A 76 -17.82 -7.76 -21.90
N THR A 77 -17.34 -8.60 -20.98
CA THR A 77 -16.38 -9.66 -21.28
C THR A 77 -17.07 -10.80 -22.03
N LEU A 78 -18.26 -11.21 -21.58
CA LEU A 78 -19.14 -12.15 -22.27
C LEU A 78 -19.37 -11.72 -23.72
N TRP A 79 -19.77 -10.47 -23.94
CA TRP A 79 -19.98 -9.93 -25.29
C TRP A 79 -18.74 -10.05 -26.17
N GLN A 80 -17.56 -9.75 -25.61
CA GLN A 80 -16.32 -9.87 -26.36
C GLN A 80 -15.97 -11.31 -26.68
N ASN A 81 -16.12 -12.24 -25.74
CA ASN A 81 -15.82 -13.64 -25.98
C ASN A 81 -16.75 -14.22 -27.05
N LEU A 82 -18.06 -14.00 -26.93
CA LEU A 82 -19.06 -14.50 -27.88
C LEU A 82 -18.75 -14.08 -29.32
N PHE A 83 -18.37 -12.83 -29.55
CA PHE A 83 -18.15 -12.33 -30.91
C PHE A 83 -16.71 -12.47 -31.41
N LYS A 84 -15.70 -12.38 -30.55
CA LYS A 84 -14.28 -12.50 -30.96
C LYS A 84 -13.81 -13.94 -31.04
N CYS A 85 -14.19 -14.80 -30.08
CA CYS A 85 -13.70 -16.17 -30.01
C CYS A 85 -14.41 -17.10 -31.00
N HIS A 86 -15.69 -16.81 -31.33
CA HIS A 86 -16.46 -17.60 -32.30
C HIS A 86 -16.43 -17.04 -33.74
N GLY A 87 -15.42 -16.21 -34.06
CA GLY A 87 -15.08 -15.87 -35.45
C GLY A 87 -16.02 -14.90 -36.16
N ILE A 88 -16.95 -14.24 -35.45
CA ILE A 88 -17.87 -13.26 -36.04
C ILE A 88 -17.11 -11.96 -36.30
N ARG A 89 -16.85 -11.65 -37.58
CA ARG A 89 -16.18 -10.41 -38.00
C ARG A 89 -17.03 -9.62 -39.01
N PRO A 90 -17.19 -8.30 -38.82
CA PRO A 90 -16.74 -7.52 -37.66
C PRO A 90 -17.61 -7.79 -36.41
N ALA A 91 -16.98 -7.87 -35.24
CA ALA A 91 -17.69 -8.05 -33.97
C ALA A 91 -18.58 -6.81 -33.69
N PRO A 92 -19.86 -6.98 -33.31
CA PRO A 92 -20.72 -5.90 -32.89
C PRO A 92 -20.09 -5.05 -31.78
N ALA A 93 -20.23 -3.72 -31.90
CA ALA A 93 -19.72 -2.81 -30.87
C ALA A 93 -20.48 -3.00 -29.55
N TRP A 94 -19.78 -2.87 -28.43
CA TRP A 94 -20.39 -2.87 -27.11
C TRP A 94 -21.37 -1.68 -26.99
N PRO A 95 -22.67 -1.90 -26.70
CA PRO A 95 -23.70 -0.85 -26.77
C PRO A 95 -23.56 0.30 -25.77
N TRP A 96 -22.98 0.05 -24.59
CA TRP A 96 -22.94 1.02 -23.51
C TRP A 96 -21.64 1.85 -23.50
N LYS A 97 -21.76 3.14 -23.86
CA LYS A 97 -20.70 4.15 -23.74
C LYS A 97 -21.30 5.53 -23.39
N PRO A 98 -21.01 6.12 -22.22
CA PRO A 98 -20.18 5.58 -21.12
C PRO A 98 -20.85 4.41 -20.37
N GLY A 99 -20.05 3.65 -19.60
CA GLY A 99 -20.55 2.62 -18.69
C GLY A 99 -20.88 3.20 -17.30
N PRO A 100 -21.29 2.34 -16.34
CA PRO A 100 -21.54 2.77 -14.98
C PRO A 100 -20.23 3.18 -14.28
N ASP A 101 -20.35 4.02 -13.25
CA ASP A 101 -19.21 4.45 -12.42
C ASP A 101 -18.57 3.23 -11.74
N ASP A 102 -17.24 3.15 -11.73
CA ASP A 102 -16.51 2.06 -11.08
C ASP A 102 -16.57 2.11 -9.55
N LYS A 103 -17.11 3.21 -9.00
CA LYS A 103 -17.42 3.41 -7.58
C LYS A 103 -18.91 3.36 -7.26
N ASP A 104 -19.77 2.96 -8.21
CA ASP A 104 -21.21 2.89 -7.97
C ASP A 104 -21.58 1.81 -6.94
N MET A 105 -21.89 2.25 -5.73
CA MET A 105 -22.28 1.43 -4.59
C MET A 105 -23.79 1.21 -4.48
N SER A 106 -24.61 1.63 -5.46
CA SER A 106 -26.07 1.48 -5.41
C SER A 106 -26.54 0.02 -5.29
N GLY A 107 -25.74 -0.93 -5.81
CA GLY A 107 -25.93 -2.37 -5.64
C GLY A 107 -25.12 -3.01 -4.51
N GLY A 108 -24.43 -2.22 -3.68
CA GLY A 108 -23.50 -2.71 -2.66
C GLY A 108 -22.25 -3.38 -3.24
N MET A 109 -21.56 -4.18 -2.41
CA MET A 109 -20.40 -4.98 -2.84
C MET A 109 -20.84 -6.27 -3.54
N SER A 110 -20.03 -6.75 -4.49
CA SER A 110 -20.27 -8.00 -5.21
C SER A 110 -20.12 -9.21 -4.27
N GLU A 111 -21.25 -9.78 -3.85
CA GLU A 111 -21.28 -11.04 -3.10
C GLU A 111 -20.72 -12.20 -3.92
N PHE A 112 -20.84 -12.16 -5.26
CA PHE A 112 -20.25 -13.17 -6.14
C PHE A 112 -18.71 -13.18 -6.04
N TYR A 113 -18.10 -11.99 -6.14
CA TYR A 113 -16.63 -11.88 -6.04
C TYR A 113 -16.13 -12.28 -4.65
N LYS A 114 -16.86 -11.87 -3.61
CA LYS A 114 -16.59 -12.26 -2.22
C LYS A 114 -16.65 -13.78 -2.04
N GLN A 115 -17.69 -14.43 -2.54
CA GLN A 115 -17.85 -15.89 -2.47
C GLN A 115 -16.73 -16.62 -3.22
N TRP A 116 -16.38 -16.17 -4.43
CA TRP A 116 -15.26 -16.72 -5.19
C TRP A 116 -13.93 -16.65 -4.42
N ARG A 117 -13.69 -15.55 -3.68
CA ARG A 117 -12.49 -15.44 -2.84
C ARG A 117 -12.49 -16.43 -1.68
N ILE A 118 -13.64 -16.65 -1.03
CA ILE A 118 -13.79 -17.66 0.03
C ILE A 118 -13.44 -19.05 -0.51
N GLU A 119 -14.01 -19.41 -1.66
CA GLU A 119 -13.79 -20.71 -2.30
C GLU A 119 -12.33 -20.93 -2.72
N ASN A 120 -11.58 -19.85 -2.98
CA ASN A 120 -10.17 -19.90 -3.34
C ASN A 120 -9.21 -19.69 -2.16
N ASN A 121 -9.69 -19.73 -0.91
CA ASN A 121 -8.90 -19.48 0.32
C ASN A 121 -8.19 -18.12 0.33
N LEU A 122 -8.81 -17.10 -0.28
CA LEU A 122 -8.27 -15.74 -0.35
C LEU A 122 -8.86 -14.86 0.76
N PRO A 123 -8.12 -13.86 1.26
CA PRO A 123 -8.63 -12.95 2.30
C PRO A 123 -9.87 -12.19 1.83
N VAL A 124 -10.88 -12.10 2.69
CA VAL A 124 -12.12 -11.32 2.47
C VAL A 124 -12.17 -10.20 3.49
N ALA A 125 -12.79 -9.06 3.14
CA ALA A 125 -13.00 -7.98 4.09
C ALA A 125 -13.85 -8.50 5.29
N THR A 126 -13.34 -8.31 6.50
CA THR A 126 -14.04 -8.75 7.73
C THR A 126 -15.18 -7.78 8.07
N PRO A 127 -16.21 -8.21 8.84
CA PRO A 127 -17.33 -7.34 9.25
C PRO A 127 -16.90 -6.06 9.99
N GLN A 128 -15.67 -6.02 10.50
CA GLN A 128 -15.08 -4.84 11.12
C GLN A 128 -14.71 -3.79 10.06
N GLN A 129 -14.23 -4.21 8.89
CA GLN A 129 -13.98 -3.33 7.73
C GLN A 129 -15.29 -2.83 7.08
N GLN A 130 -16.40 -3.55 7.19
CA GLN A 130 -17.70 -3.11 6.68
C GLN A 130 -18.35 -1.99 7.51
N ARG A 131 -18.02 -1.84 8.81
CA ARG A 131 -18.45 -0.67 9.60
C ARG A 131 -17.65 0.59 9.26
N ASP A 132 -16.39 0.41 8.88
CA ASP A 132 -15.48 1.50 8.51
C ASP A 132 -15.76 2.06 7.11
N SER A 133 -16.48 1.32 6.25
CA SER A 133 -16.90 1.79 4.91
C SER A 133 -18.12 2.73 4.91
N SER A 134 -18.82 2.90 6.03
CA SER A 134 -19.99 3.81 6.14
C SER A 134 -19.66 5.17 6.76
N SER A 135 -18.42 5.37 7.20
CA SER A 135 -17.88 6.67 7.60
C SER A 135 -16.91 7.13 6.54
N ASP A 136 -17.23 8.25 5.88
CA ASP A 136 -16.33 8.98 5.01
C ASP A 136 -14.88 8.94 5.55
N LEU A 137 -13.99 8.30 4.79
CA LEU A 137 -12.55 8.26 5.03
C LEU A 137 -12.01 9.69 4.98
N TRP A 138 -11.97 10.35 6.14
CA TRP A 138 -11.37 11.66 6.31
C TRP A 138 -9.84 11.55 6.40
N ILE A 139 -9.21 10.91 5.42
CA ILE A 139 -7.77 11.12 5.20
C ILE A 139 -7.68 12.42 4.39
N ASN A 140 -7.09 13.45 4.98
CA ASN A 140 -6.84 14.70 4.26
C ASN A 140 -6.11 14.40 2.94
N PRO A 141 -6.47 15.06 1.82
CA PRO A 141 -5.77 14.85 0.57
C PRO A 141 -4.26 15.12 0.74
N PRO A 142 -3.39 14.39 0.02
CA PRO A 142 -1.95 14.57 0.15
C PRO A 142 -1.57 16.01 -0.13
N VAL A 143 -0.63 16.54 0.67
CA VAL A 143 -0.10 17.88 0.48
C VAL A 143 0.65 17.93 -0.85
N VAL A 144 0.32 18.88 -1.71
CA VAL A 144 1.04 19.06 -2.97
C VAL A 144 2.42 19.62 -2.68
N VAL A 145 3.46 18.88 -3.06
CA VAL A 145 4.86 19.26 -2.86
C VAL A 145 5.46 19.67 -4.19
N ASP A 146 5.90 20.92 -4.30
CA ASP A 146 6.44 21.50 -5.54
C ASP A 146 7.61 20.65 -6.09
N GLN A 147 7.47 20.20 -7.33
CA GLN A 147 8.46 19.38 -8.01
C GLN A 147 9.68 20.18 -8.48
N ALA A 148 9.46 21.36 -9.07
CA ALA A 148 10.54 22.18 -9.63
C ALA A 148 11.50 22.64 -8.52
N LEU A 149 10.93 22.91 -7.35
CA LEU A 149 11.68 23.30 -6.17
C LEU A 149 12.53 22.14 -5.62
N ARG A 150 11.97 20.92 -5.57
CA ARG A 150 12.74 19.71 -5.22
C ARG A 150 13.85 19.41 -6.23
N GLU A 151 13.58 19.57 -7.53
CA GLU A 151 14.58 19.39 -8.60
C GLU A 151 15.78 20.32 -8.44
N THR A 152 15.54 21.57 -8.05
CA THR A 152 16.60 22.57 -7.86
C THR A 152 17.57 22.13 -6.77
N ILE A 153 17.05 21.76 -5.60
CA ILE A 153 17.85 21.32 -4.46
C ILE A 153 18.54 19.99 -4.75
N TRP A 154 17.83 19.06 -5.39
CA TRP A 154 18.42 17.77 -5.74
C TRP A 154 19.64 17.91 -6.66
N LYS A 155 19.56 18.78 -7.66
CA LYS A 155 20.69 19.06 -8.56
C LYS A 155 21.89 19.63 -7.83
N GLU A 156 21.68 20.46 -6.80
CA GLU A 156 22.76 21.04 -5.99
C GLU A 156 23.54 19.96 -5.20
N TYR A 157 22.84 18.98 -4.64
CA TYR A 157 23.45 17.98 -3.75
C TYR A 157 23.82 16.65 -4.42
N PHE A 158 23.03 16.20 -5.39
CA PHE A 158 23.17 14.89 -6.04
C PHE A 158 23.44 14.99 -7.55
N GLY A 159 23.54 16.21 -8.09
CA GLY A 159 23.80 16.46 -9.51
C GLY A 159 22.63 16.10 -10.43
N ALA A 160 22.90 16.12 -11.73
CA ALA A 160 21.96 15.65 -12.77
C ALA A 160 22.01 14.12 -12.89
N SER A 161 21.65 13.42 -11.82
CA SER A 161 21.56 11.95 -11.82
C SER A 161 20.24 11.47 -12.46
N GLN A 162 20.29 10.34 -13.16
CA GLN A 162 19.10 9.66 -13.67
C GLN A 162 18.38 8.98 -12.50
N HIS A 163 17.10 9.26 -12.33
CA HIS A 163 16.25 8.60 -11.34
C HIS A 163 16.04 7.14 -11.77
N THR A 164 16.37 6.17 -10.91
CA THR A 164 16.25 4.73 -11.18
C THR A 164 15.63 4.02 -9.99
N GLY A 165 14.88 2.94 -10.28
CA GLY A 165 14.41 1.98 -9.30
C GLY A 165 13.55 2.61 -8.20
N PHE A 166 14.08 2.60 -6.97
CA PHE A 166 13.35 3.09 -5.80
C PHE A 166 13.26 4.62 -5.75
N ILE A 167 14.20 5.36 -6.37
CA ILE A 167 14.12 6.82 -6.48
C ILE A 167 13.33 7.16 -7.74
N ARG A 168 12.08 7.60 -7.56
CA ARG A 168 11.25 8.06 -8.67
C ARG A 168 11.68 9.42 -9.20
N GLY A 169 12.08 10.29 -8.29
CA GLY A 169 12.35 11.67 -8.58
C GLY A 169 12.99 12.37 -7.39
N PRO A 170 13.26 13.66 -7.53
CA PRO A 170 13.89 14.45 -6.47
C PRO A 170 13.12 14.34 -5.16
N PHE A 171 13.75 13.76 -4.13
CA PHE A 171 13.12 13.53 -2.82
C PHE A 171 11.81 12.72 -2.87
N ALA A 172 11.66 11.85 -3.88
CA ALA A 172 10.50 10.99 -4.04
C ALA A 172 10.94 9.52 -4.20
N LEU A 173 10.38 8.64 -3.39
CA LEU A 173 10.65 7.20 -3.46
C LEU A 173 9.41 6.37 -3.77
N ASN A 174 9.62 5.23 -4.40
CA ASN A 174 8.62 4.20 -4.63
C ASN A 174 8.60 3.20 -3.47
N LEU A 175 7.42 2.76 -3.07
CA LEU A 175 7.26 1.67 -2.12
C LEU A 175 6.82 0.38 -2.83
N PRO A 176 7.38 -0.78 -2.46
CA PRO A 176 6.90 -2.05 -2.98
C PRO A 176 5.42 -2.25 -2.61
N VAL A 177 4.65 -2.85 -3.51
CA VAL A 177 3.20 -3.05 -3.35
C VAL A 177 2.82 -3.89 -2.13
N TRP A 178 3.74 -4.69 -1.60
CA TRP A 178 3.52 -5.52 -0.42
C TRP A 178 3.74 -4.76 0.90
N VAL A 179 4.31 -3.55 0.84
CA VAL A 179 4.49 -2.68 2.02
C VAL A 179 3.12 -2.13 2.44
N ASP A 180 2.78 -2.35 3.70
CA ASP A 180 1.53 -1.91 4.30
C ASP A 180 1.58 -0.41 4.61
N SER A 181 1.34 0.42 3.59
CA SER A 181 1.40 1.88 3.69
C SER A 181 0.35 2.46 4.64
N GLY A 182 -0.81 1.81 4.76
CA GLY A 182 -1.84 2.16 5.72
C GLY A 182 -1.30 2.14 7.15
N ARG A 183 -0.65 1.04 7.54
CA ARG A 183 -0.07 0.91 8.88
C ARG A 183 1.26 1.66 9.05
N LEU A 184 2.13 1.62 8.06
CA LEU A 184 3.52 2.06 8.21
C LEU A 184 3.73 3.55 7.92
N ILE A 185 2.78 4.22 7.28
CA ILE A 185 2.92 5.63 6.86
C ILE A 185 1.73 6.45 7.31
N LEU A 186 0.52 6.06 6.88
CA LEU A 186 -0.69 6.84 7.10
C LEU A 186 -1.14 6.75 8.56
N GLY A 187 -1.07 5.56 9.15
CA GLY A 187 -1.68 5.23 10.43
C GLY A 187 -3.20 5.20 10.34
N ASP A 188 -3.84 4.84 11.45
CA ASP A 188 -5.30 4.82 11.54
C ASP A 188 -5.86 6.21 11.20
N ASN A 189 -6.70 6.28 10.15
CA ASN A 189 -7.31 7.50 9.61
C ASN A 189 -6.32 8.63 9.27
N GLY A 190 -5.10 8.32 8.84
CA GLY A 190 -4.09 9.36 8.52
C GLY A 190 -3.43 9.98 9.75
N SER A 191 -3.69 9.46 10.95
CA SER A 191 -3.21 10.10 12.18
C SER A 191 -1.68 10.11 12.31
N ASP A 192 -0.96 9.17 11.70
CA ASP A 192 0.50 9.14 11.77
C ASP A 192 1.12 10.14 10.81
N ILE A 193 0.57 10.30 9.60
CA ILE A 193 1.07 11.30 8.66
C ILE A 193 0.78 12.74 9.14
N ASP A 194 -0.36 12.94 9.80
CA ASP A 194 -0.66 14.22 10.47
C ASP A 194 0.31 14.49 11.63
N LYS A 195 0.63 13.48 12.45
CA LYS A 195 1.63 13.64 13.52
C LYS A 195 3.01 13.94 12.96
N ILE A 196 3.41 13.30 11.86
CA ILE A 196 4.67 13.56 11.18
C ILE A 196 4.75 15.04 10.82
N ASN A 197 3.78 15.53 10.07
CA ASN A 197 3.79 16.87 9.47
C ASN A 197 3.56 18.03 10.46
N ASN A 198 2.94 17.75 11.61
CA ASN A 198 2.60 18.76 12.61
C ASN A 198 3.51 18.72 13.86
N ASN A 199 4.06 17.55 14.22
CA ASN A 199 4.73 17.37 15.52
C ASN A 199 6.15 16.82 15.43
N ILE A 200 6.57 16.21 14.31
CA ILE A 200 7.86 15.51 14.22
C ILE A 200 8.82 16.21 13.26
N VAL A 201 8.37 16.50 12.04
CA VAL A 201 9.21 17.22 11.08
C VAL A 201 9.21 18.71 11.40
N GLU A 202 10.28 19.39 10.98
CA GLU A 202 10.35 20.84 11.13
C GLU A 202 9.16 21.53 10.42
N PRO A 203 8.60 22.63 10.98
CA PRO A 203 7.42 23.29 10.42
C PRO A 203 7.47 23.62 8.92
N GLY A 204 8.66 23.90 8.36
CA GLY A 204 8.85 24.22 6.94
C GLY A 204 8.94 23.00 6.01
N LEU A 205 8.98 21.79 6.55
CA LEU A 205 9.07 20.54 5.80
C LEU A 205 7.76 19.76 5.84
N VAL A 206 7.56 18.91 4.84
CA VAL A 206 6.39 18.04 4.73
C VAL A 206 6.78 16.70 4.13
N ILE A 207 6.17 15.64 4.64
CA ILE A 207 6.09 14.34 4.01
C ILE A 207 4.68 14.19 3.46
N SER A 208 4.61 13.96 2.16
CA SER A 208 3.39 13.70 1.44
C SER A 208 3.45 12.33 0.79
N TRP A 209 2.34 11.91 0.24
CA TRP A 209 2.23 10.67 -0.51
C TRP A 209 1.53 10.90 -1.83
N GLU A 210 1.95 10.18 -2.84
CA GLU A 210 1.30 10.18 -4.13
C GLU A 210 0.72 8.80 -4.39
N ILE A 211 -0.57 8.80 -4.71
CA ILE A 211 -1.24 7.63 -5.26
C ILE A 211 -1.14 7.79 -6.78
N TYR A 212 -0.39 6.91 -7.44
CA TYR A 212 -0.37 6.86 -8.91
C TYR A 212 -1.74 6.51 -9.50
N GLY A 213 -1.98 7.01 -10.71
CA GLY A 213 -3.21 6.80 -11.45
C GLY A 213 -3.54 5.32 -11.67
N ALA A 214 -4.63 4.90 -11.03
CA ALA A 214 -5.64 4.02 -11.60
C ALA A 214 -7.02 4.39 -11.03
N ALA A 215 -7.32 5.69 -10.95
CA ALA A 215 -8.62 6.19 -10.52
C ALA A 215 -9.78 5.79 -11.47
N SER A 216 -9.48 5.10 -12.57
CA SER A 216 -10.44 4.59 -13.56
C SER A 216 -10.38 3.06 -13.77
N LEU A 217 -9.58 2.34 -12.97
CA LEU A 217 -9.36 0.89 -13.14
C LEU A 217 -9.31 0.09 -11.83
N GLY A 218 -9.53 0.70 -10.67
CA GLY A 218 -9.56 -0.02 -9.39
C GLY A 218 -8.30 -0.87 -9.13
N LEU A 219 -7.11 -0.39 -9.50
CA LEU A 219 -5.86 -1.04 -9.09
C LEU A 219 -5.45 -0.52 -7.72
N VAL A 220 -5.03 -1.41 -6.81
CA VAL A 220 -4.27 -1.02 -5.62
C VAL A 220 -2.89 -0.54 -6.08
N VAL A 221 -2.54 0.67 -5.68
CA VAL A 221 -1.46 1.47 -6.27
C VAL A 221 -0.23 1.46 -5.35
N PRO A 222 1.02 1.39 -5.87
CA PRO A 222 2.20 1.65 -5.05
C PRO A 222 2.14 3.08 -4.49
N LEU A 223 2.27 3.25 -3.19
CA LEU A 223 2.35 4.59 -2.60
C LEU A 223 3.73 5.18 -2.94
N GLY A 224 3.77 6.34 -3.58
CA GLY A 224 4.99 7.14 -3.66
C GLY A 224 5.11 7.98 -2.39
N LEU A 225 6.26 7.97 -1.71
CA LEU A 225 6.53 8.90 -0.62
C LEU A 225 7.30 10.09 -1.17
N VAL A 226 6.86 11.30 -0.84
CA VAL A 226 7.46 12.54 -1.31
C VAL A 226 7.83 13.41 -0.12
N VAL A 227 9.07 13.88 -0.09
CA VAL A 227 9.57 14.81 0.92
C VAL A 227 9.83 16.15 0.26
N GLY A 228 9.44 17.24 0.92
CA GLY A 228 9.79 18.57 0.46
C GLY A 228 9.42 19.65 1.46
N SER A 229 9.18 20.85 0.95
CA SER A 229 8.80 21.99 1.76
C SER A 229 7.33 22.35 1.56
N LYS A 230 6.74 22.97 2.58
CA LYS A 230 5.36 23.47 2.54
C LYS A 230 5.22 24.73 1.69
N ASP A 231 6.26 25.54 1.60
CA ASP A 231 6.27 26.81 0.88
C ASP A 231 7.66 27.18 0.35
N GLU A 232 7.70 28.04 -0.67
CA GLU A 232 8.96 28.56 -1.22
C GLU A 232 9.75 29.37 -0.16
N ALA A 233 9.03 30.04 0.75
CA ALA A 233 9.61 30.87 1.79
C ALA A 233 10.43 30.06 2.82
N GLY A 234 10.01 28.83 3.12
CA GLY A 234 10.75 27.88 3.94
C GLY A 234 12.07 27.52 3.29
N LEU A 235 12.07 27.24 1.98
CA LEU A 235 13.27 26.82 1.26
C LEU A 235 14.28 27.92 0.96
N ALA A 236 13.89 29.19 1.04
CA ALA A 236 14.83 30.30 1.05
C ALA A 236 15.76 30.30 2.28
N ARG A 237 15.43 29.51 3.33
CA ARG A 237 16.25 29.41 4.55
C ARG A 237 17.25 28.25 4.43
N PRO A 238 18.57 28.50 4.53
CA PRO A 238 19.59 27.45 4.43
C PRO A 238 19.41 26.31 5.44
N GLN A 239 18.80 26.59 6.60
CA GLN A 239 18.52 25.58 7.62
C GLN A 239 17.46 24.57 7.16
N VAL A 240 16.41 25.02 6.47
CA VAL A 240 15.34 24.14 5.97
C VAL A 240 15.87 23.24 4.85
N GLN A 241 16.75 23.74 3.98
CA GLN A 241 17.41 22.92 2.95
C GLN A 241 18.26 21.81 3.55
N ARG A 242 19.09 22.12 4.56
CA ARG A 242 19.85 21.11 5.29
C ARG A 242 18.93 20.09 5.95
N ASN A 243 17.87 20.56 6.59
CA ASN A 243 16.93 19.68 7.29
C ASN A 243 16.09 18.83 6.32
N LEU A 244 15.86 19.29 5.08
CA LEU A 244 15.27 18.49 4.00
C LEU A 244 16.17 17.29 3.65
N LEU A 245 17.48 17.49 3.51
CA LEU A 245 18.42 16.40 3.26
C LEU A 245 18.50 15.43 4.43
N THR A 246 18.55 15.98 5.64
CA THR A 246 18.56 15.21 6.89
C THR A 246 17.30 14.34 7.01
N LEU A 247 16.13 14.88 6.65
CA LEU A 247 14.86 14.15 6.58
C LEU A 247 14.85 13.11 5.46
N TRP A 248 15.39 13.44 4.29
CA TRP A 248 15.53 12.49 3.18
C TRP A 248 16.37 11.28 3.54
N CYS A 249 17.51 11.49 4.22
CA CYS A 249 18.35 10.39 4.69
C CYS A 249 17.59 9.46 5.64
N ASP A 250 16.81 10.02 6.58
CA ASP A 250 15.99 9.22 7.49
C ASP A 250 14.91 8.43 6.74
N VAL A 251 14.25 9.06 5.77
CA VAL A 251 13.20 8.40 4.98
C VAL A 251 13.78 7.25 4.16
N VAL A 252 14.99 7.41 3.59
CA VAL A 252 15.69 6.32 2.87
C VAL A 252 16.13 5.21 3.84
N ALA A 253 16.65 5.55 5.02
CA ALA A 253 17.05 4.55 6.00
C ALA A 253 15.85 3.76 6.57
N TRP A 254 14.74 4.45 6.82
CA TRP A 254 13.46 3.81 7.17
C TRP A 254 12.98 2.88 6.04
N PHE A 255 13.10 3.32 4.79
CA PHE A 255 12.75 2.50 3.64
C PHE A 255 13.55 1.20 3.63
N CYS A 256 14.87 1.22 3.82
CA CYS A 256 15.69 0.02 3.90
C CYS A 256 15.18 -0.94 5.00
N GLU A 257 14.92 -0.42 6.20
CA GLU A 257 14.40 -1.22 7.32
C GLU A 257 13.05 -1.87 6.99
N VAL A 258 12.12 -1.14 6.37
CA VAL A 258 10.81 -1.67 5.99
C VAL A 258 10.91 -2.69 4.87
N VAL A 259 11.72 -2.42 3.84
CA VAL A 259 11.94 -3.35 2.73
C VAL A 259 12.62 -4.63 3.23
N ALA A 260 13.51 -4.57 4.22
CA ALA A 260 14.07 -5.75 4.90
C ALA A 260 13.06 -6.49 5.82
N GLY A 261 11.77 -6.12 5.77
CA GLY A 261 10.69 -6.75 6.53
C GLY A 261 10.45 -6.13 7.91
N GLY A 262 11.04 -4.97 8.20
CA GLY A 262 10.78 -4.18 9.40
C GLY A 262 9.31 -3.79 9.53
N THR A 263 8.87 -3.54 10.77
CA THR A 263 7.45 -3.35 11.10
C THR A 263 7.11 -1.97 11.66
N MET A 264 8.12 -1.10 11.67
CA MET A 264 8.08 0.21 12.29
C MET A 264 7.44 1.24 11.37
N SER A 265 6.49 2.02 11.89
CA SER A 265 5.94 3.14 11.15
C SER A 265 6.96 4.27 11.00
N LEU A 266 6.85 5.02 9.91
CA LEU A 266 7.69 6.18 9.63
C LEU A 266 7.62 7.21 10.76
N ALA A 267 6.44 7.40 11.36
CA ALA A 267 6.25 8.31 12.49
C ALA A 267 7.08 7.89 13.72
N SER A 268 7.10 6.60 14.06
CA SER A 268 7.92 6.11 15.17
C SER A 268 9.42 6.20 14.85
N TYR A 269 9.82 5.87 13.62
CA TYR A 269 11.22 5.99 13.20
C TYR A 269 11.73 7.43 13.32
N LEU A 270 11.04 8.38 12.70
CA LEU A 270 11.43 9.79 12.71
C LEU A 270 11.47 10.36 14.13
N ARG A 271 10.56 9.94 15.01
CA ARG A 271 10.59 10.34 16.43
C ARG A 271 11.85 9.87 17.12
N VAL A 272 12.29 8.64 16.87
CA VAL A 272 13.52 8.12 17.44
C VAL A 272 14.72 8.89 16.89
N MET A 273 14.81 9.05 15.57
CA MET A 273 15.89 9.80 14.93
C MET A 273 15.99 11.25 15.43
N HIS A 274 14.85 11.90 15.68
CA HIS A 274 14.82 13.24 16.25
C HIS A 274 15.41 13.28 17.68
N VAL A 275 15.22 12.25 18.49
CA VAL A 275 15.72 12.19 19.87
C VAL A 275 17.20 11.78 19.94
N THR A 276 17.63 10.88 19.05
CA THR A 276 18.91 10.19 19.16
C THR A 276 20.00 10.76 18.25
N SER A 277 19.65 11.40 17.13
CA SER A 277 20.61 11.74 16.07
C SER A 277 20.91 13.24 15.93
N TYR A 278 21.11 13.96 17.04
CA TYR A 278 21.40 15.40 17.02
C TYR A 278 22.80 15.79 16.47
N SER A 279 23.69 14.82 16.24
CA SER A 279 25.11 15.12 15.89
C SER A 279 25.75 14.19 14.85
N VAL A 280 24.97 13.31 14.21
CA VAL A 280 25.52 12.34 13.24
C VAL A 280 25.34 12.89 11.82
N GLU A 281 26.45 12.98 11.08
CA GLU A 281 26.41 13.28 9.65
C GLU A 281 25.63 12.18 8.94
N ARG A 282 24.45 12.54 8.40
CA ARG A 282 23.59 11.59 7.70
C ARG A 282 24.00 11.50 6.25
N ARG A 283 24.11 10.28 5.74
CA ARG A 283 24.30 9.99 4.32
C ARG A 283 23.14 9.13 3.84
N PRO A 284 22.57 9.44 2.67
CA PRO A 284 21.47 8.64 2.17
C PRO A 284 22.01 7.28 1.71
N LEU A 285 21.37 6.21 2.17
CA LEU A 285 21.73 4.82 1.87
C LEU A 285 21.23 4.41 0.47
N HIS A 286 21.51 5.22 -0.56
CA HIS A 286 20.93 5.02 -1.90
C HIS A 286 21.32 3.69 -2.54
N GLN A 287 22.57 3.25 -2.38
CA GLN A 287 23.04 1.97 -2.95
C GLN A 287 22.37 0.76 -2.28
N GLU A 288 22.26 0.80 -0.95
CA GLU A 288 21.60 -0.26 -0.17
C GLU A 288 20.10 -0.31 -0.46
N ALA A 289 19.45 0.85 -0.51
CA ALA A 289 18.05 0.97 -0.86
C ALA A 289 17.75 0.44 -2.27
N GLU A 290 18.61 0.71 -3.25
CA GLU A 290 18.46 0.16 -4.61
C GLU A 290 18.64 -1.36 -4.62
N ALA A 291 19.64 -1.90 -3.92
CA ALA A 291 19.84 -3.35 -3.83
C ALA A 291 18.62 -4.04 -3.21
N LEU A 292 18.15 -3.56 -2.06
CA LEU A 292 16.95 -4.08 -1.39
C LEU A 292 15.70 -3.95 -2.24
N TRP A 293 15.56 -2.84 -2.97
CA TRP A 293 14.46 -2.65 -3.90
C TRP A 293 14.45 -3.73 -4.99
N GLN A 294 15.58 -3.95 -5.66
CA GLN A 294 15.70 -4.96 -6.72
C GLN A 294 15.43 -6.37 -6.18
N GLU A 295 16.03 -6.75 -5.04
CA GLU A 295 15.77 -8.04 -4.38
C GLU A 295 14.28 -8.22 -4.05
N SER A 296 13.63 -7.15 -3.57
CA SER A 296 12.20 -7.18 -3.23
C SER A 296 11.29 -7.33 -4.45
N LEU A 297 11.73 -6.89 -5.63
CA LEU A 297 11.02 -7.07 -6.90
C LEU A 297 11.21 -8.48 -7.46
N GLU A 298 12.36 -9.10 -7.24
CA GLU A 298 12.62 -10.49 -7.65
C GLU A 298 11.83 -11.51 -6.82
N ALA A 299 11.66 -11.24 -5.51
CA ALA A 299 11.02 -12.17 -4.58
C ALA A 299 9.91 -11.53 -3.69
N PRO A 300 8.91 -10.83 -4.25
CA PRO A 300 7.95 -10.02 -3.48
C PRO A 300 7.15 -10.85 -2.48
N GLN A 301 6.83 -12.11 -2.79
CA GLN A 301 6.11 -13.00 -1.89
C GLN A 301 6.93 -13.39 -0.66
N GLN A 302 8.26 -13.57 -0.82
CA GLN A 302 9.15 -13.93 0.27
C GLN A 302 9.30 -12.76 1.24
N PHE A 303 9.56 -11.56 0.72
CA PHE A 303 9.64 -10.33 1.52
C PHE A 303 8.31 -10.05 2.25
N ALA A 304 7.18 -10.19 1.55
CA ALA A 304 5.86 -10.04 2.16
C ALA A 304 5.60 -11.08 3.26
N ALA A 305 6.06 -12.32 3.09
CA ALA A 305 5.93 -13.38 4.09
C ALA A 305 6.83 -13.12 5.31
N GLN A 306 8.08 -12.67 5.09
CA GLN A 306 9.00 -12.30 6.16
C GLN A 306 8.46 -11.13 7.00
N ALA A 307 7.95 -10.09 6.33
CA ALA A 307 7.33 -8.94 7.00
C ALA A 307 6.09 -9.36 7.81
N ARG A 308 5.30 -10.33 7.34
CA ARG A 308 4.15 -10.89 8.09
C ARG A 308 4.61 -11.70 9.29
N ALA A 309 5.56 -12.62 9.11
CA ALA A 309 6.10 -13.44 10.19
C ALA A 309 6.73 -12.59 11.30
N ARG A 310 7.45 -11.51 10.95
CA ARG A 310 8.01 -10.57 11.93
C ARG A 310 6.90 -9.85 12.70
N ARG A 311 5.85 -9.39 12.02
CA ARG A 311 4.68 -8.76 12.67
C ARG A 311 3.99 -9.71 13.66
N GLU A 312 3.78 -10.96 13.28
CA GLU A 312 3.19 -11.97 14.17
C GLU A 312 4.08 -12.25 15.38
N THR A 313 5.39 -12.33 15.16
CA THR A 313 6.37 -12.52 16.23
C THR A 313 6.33 -11.36 17.22
N ILE A 314 6.36 -10.11 16.73
CA ILE A 314 6.24 -8.92 17.58
C ILE A 314 4.91 -8.94 18.35
N ARG A 315 3.80 -9.28 17.70
CA ARG A 315 2.49 -9.38 18.36
C ARG A 315 2.50 -10.39 19.52
N LYS A 316 3.17 -11.54 19.32
CA LYS A 316 3.30 -12.59 20.34
C LYS A 316 4.18 -12.14 21.52
N TRP A 317 5.27 -11.44 21.25
CA TRP A 317 6.24 -11.02 22.27
C TRP A 317 5.86 -9.71 22.98
N SER A 318 5.04 -8.87 22.33
CA SER A 318 4.67 -7.54 22.81
C SER A 318 4.18 -7.50 24.26
N PRO A 319 3.26 -8.38 24.72
CA PRO A 319 2.80 -8.34 26.11
C PRO A 319 3.93 -8.55 27.12
N MET A 320 4.81 -9.52 26.87
CA MET A 320 5.93 -9.85 27.77
C MET A 320 6.98 -8.74 27.78
N VAL A 321 7.39 -8.25 26.60
CA VAL A 321 8.39 -7.18 26.53
C VAL A 321 7.86 -5.90 27.18
N ARG A 322 6.57 -5.56 27.00
CA ARG A 322 5.95 -4.41 27.67
C ARG A 322 5.91 -4.58 29.19
N GLN A 323 5.60 -5.78 29.68
CA GLN A 323 5.65 -6.06 31.12
C GLN A 323 7.04 -5.82 31.71
N ILE A 324 8.10 -6.16 30.96
CA ILE A 324 9.48 -5.89 31.39
C ILE A 324 9.79 -4.39 31.30
N THR A 325 9.42 -3.72 30.22
CA THR A 325 9.77 -2.31 30.00
C THR A 325 8.94 -1.33 30.83
N ASP A 326 7.82 -1.78 31.42
CA ASP A 326 7.04 -1.04 32.41
C ASP A 326 7.69 -1.04 33.81
N LYS A 327 8.71 -1.89 34.04
CA LYS A 327 9.47 -1.92 35.30
C LYS A 327 10.35 -0.69 35.48
N PRO A 328 10.79 -0.40 36.72
CA PRO A 328 11.74 0.66 36.97
C PRO A 328 13.01 0.53 36.12
N CYS A 329 13.53 1.69 35.77
CA CYS A 329 14.83 1.85 35.13
C CYS A 329 15.94 1.09 35.90
N GLY A 330 16.65 0.20 35.22
CA GLY A 330 17.71 -0.67 35.76
C GLY A 330 17.24 -2.11 35.85
N GLU A 331 16.01 -2.34 36.32
CA GLU A 331 15.39 -3.67 36.40
C GLU A 331 14.95 -4.15 35.01
N ALA A 332 14.36 -3.24 34.23
CA ALA A 332 13.95 -3.54 32.85
C ALA A 332 15.14 -4.01 31.99
N GLU A 333 16.27 -3.32 32.03
CA GLU A 333 17.47 -3.71 31.28
C GLU A 333 18.02 -5.08 31.70
N GLN A 334 18.10 -5.36 33.00
CA GLN A 334 18.60 -6.64 33.50
C GLN A 334 17.71 -7.81 33.06
N GLU A 335 16.39 -7.62 33.08
CA GLU A 335 15.47 -8.66 32.61
C GLU A 335 15.47 -8.81 31.09
N LEU A 336 15.65 -7.72 30.34
CA LEU A 336 15.83 -7.81 28.89
C LEU A 336 17.17 -8.47 28.53
N ASP A 337 18.25 -8.22 29.28
CA ASP A 337 19.52 -8.92 29.12
C ASP A 337 19.35 -10.42 29.36
N ALA A 338 18.67 -10.82 30.45
CA ALA A 338 18.39 -12.22 30.72
C ALA A 338 17.54 -12.87 29.63
N LEU A 339 16.56 -12.14 29.08
CA LEU A 339 15.71 -12.62 27.99
C LEU A 339 16.50 -12.79 26.68
N ILE A 340 17.34 -11.82 26.32
CA ILE A 340 18.07 -11.82 25.06
C ILE A 340 19.26 -12.78 25.15
N LEU A 341 20.09 -12.69 26.19
CA LEU A 341 21.36 -13.40 26.35
C LEU A 341 21.20 -14.78 27.02
N SER A 342 19.98 -15.31 27.10
CA SER A 342 19.73 -16.63 27.68
C SER A 342 20.63 -17.72 27.09
N ASN A 343 21.10 -18.63 27.94
CA ASN A 343 22.05 -19.68 27.58
C ASN A 343 21.50 -20.70 26.56
N ASP A 344 20.18 -20.74 26.38
CA ASP A 344 19.49 -21.59 25.41
C ASP A 344 19.41 -20.99 23.99
N ALA A 345 19.78 -19.71 23.82
CA ALA A 345 19.72 -19.01 22.55
C ALA A 345 21.09 -18.94 21.86
N ASP A 346 21.15 -19.34 20.60
CA ASP A 346 22.30 -19.11 19.73
C ASP A 346 22.39 -17.63 19.30
N LEU A 347 23.46 -17.26 18.59
CA LEU A 347 23.67 -15.88 18.14
C LEU A 347 22.56 -15.36 17.23
N VAL A 348 21.98 -16.22 16.38
CA VAL A 348 20.92 -15.84 15.44
C VAL A 348 19.64 -15.50 16.21
N GLU A 349 19.28 -16.34 17.18
CA GLU A 349 18.12 -16.13 18.03
C GLU A 349 18.32 -14.92 18.95
N ARG A 350 19.53 -14.70 19.50
CA ARG A 350 19.86 -13.48 20.26
C ARG A 350 19.65 -12.21 19.43
N LYS A 351 20.14 -12.18 18.19
CA LYS A 351 19.94 -11.06 17.27
C LYS A 351 18.45 -10.86 16.94
N ARG A 352 17.69 -11.95 16.76
CA ARG A 352 16.24 -11.88 16.56
C ARG A 352 15.52 -11.29 17.78
N ARG A 353 15.83 -11.75 19.00
CA ARG A 353 15.25 -11.23 20.25
C ARG A 353 15.57 -9.75 20.44
N LEU A 354 16.83 -9.36 20.19
CA LEU A 354 17.24 -7.96 20.23
C LEU A 354 16.43 -7.10 19.25
N ALA A 355 16.22 -7.56 18.02
CA ALA A 355 15.42 -6.85 17.03
C ALA A 355 13.96 -6.68 17.46
N ILE A 356 13.36 -7.69 18.10
CA ILE A 356 11.99 -7.62 18.65
C ILE A 356 11.91 -6.62 19.81
N VAL A 357 12.88 -6.66 20.73
CA VAL A 357 12.95 -5.73 21.87
C VAL A 357 13.17 -4.30 21.39
N ARG A 358 14.04 -4.09 20.38
CA ARG A 358 14.18 -2.81 19.70
C ARG A 358 12.83 -2.34 19.16
N ASP A 359 12.12 -3.20 18.44
CA ASP A 359 10.86 -2.83 17.81
C ASP A 359 9.77 -2.46 18.83
N ILE A 360 9.73 -3.11 19.99
CA ILE A 360 8.71 -2.84 21.03
C ILE A 360 9.13 -1.71 21.96
N TRP A 361 10.33 -1.75 22.53
CA TRP A 361 10.72 -0.80 23.58
C TRP A 361 11.07 0.57 23.03
N LEU A 362 11.86 0.61 21.96
CA LEU A 362 12.34 1.85 21.38
C LEU A 362 11.23 2.53 20.56
N TYR A 363 10.52 1.77 19.72
CA TYR A 363 9.60 2.36 18.73
C TYR A 363 8.15 2.51 19.21
N ASP A 364 7.69 1.79 20.25
CA ASP A 364 6.38 2.09 20.88
C ASP A 364 6.49 3.25 21.88
N SER A 365 7.70 3.63 22.29
CA SER A 365 7.88 4.70 23.27
C SER A 365 7.62 6.09 22.68
N ARG A 366 6.93 6.92 23.47
CA ARG A 366 6.66 8.33 23.14
C ARG A 366 7.46 9.31 23.99
N LYS A 367 8.13 8.83 25.03
CA LYS A 367 8.87 9.68 25.99
C LYS A 367 10.33 9.81 25.52
N PRO A 368 10.84 11.02 25.22
CA PRO A 368 12.22 11.20 24.73
C PRO A 368 13.29 10.60 25.65
N VAL A 369 13.09 10.68 26.97
CA VAL A 369 14.01 10.10 27.96
C VAL A 369 14.09 8.58 27.84
N VAL A 370 12.95 7.92 27.63
CA VAL A 370 12.89 6.46 27.45
C VAL A 370 13.50 6.08 26.11
N ILE A 371 13.19 6.82 25.03
CA ILE A 371 13.76 6.58 23.70
C ILE A 371 15.30 6.66 23.75
N ARG A 372 15.86 7.73 24.32
CA ARG A 372 17.32 7.90 24.40
C ARG A 372 17.98 6.78 25.20
N ARG A 373 17.35 6.38 26.30
CA ARG A 373 17.85 5.30 27.16
C ARG A 373 17.81 3.94 26.46
N ALA A 374 16.66 3.58 25.89
CA ALA A 374 16.48 2.35 25.13
C ALA A 374 17.46 2.31 23.94
N PHE A 375 17.62 3.42 23.21
CA PHE A 375 18.57 3.51 22.10
C PHE A 375 20.01 3.22 22.56
N ASN A 376 20.48 3.92 23.59
CA ASN A 376 21.84 3.74 24.10
C ASN A 376 22.10 2.29 24.57
N TRP A 377 21.14 1.71 25.29
CA TRP A 377 21.26 0.33 25.77
C TRP A 377 21.24 -0.69 24.62
N LEU A 378 20.34 -0.53 23.64
CA LEU A 378 20.26 -1.40 22.47
C LEU A 378 21.52 -1.32 21.60
N THR A 379 22.08 -0.12 21.42
CA THR A 379 23.34 0.08 20.68
C THR A 379 24.50 -0.61 21.38
N TYR A 380 24.60 -0.47 22.71
CA TYR A 380 25.61 -1.16 23.51
C TYR A 380 25.50 -2.68 23.39
N LEU A 381 24.29 -3.23 23.54
CA LEU A 381 24.05 -4.67 23.47
C LEU A 381 24.32 -5.22 22.07
N SER A 382 23.91 -4.50 21.01
CA SER A 382 24.22 -4.88 19.63
C SER A 382 25.72 -4.98 19.39
N SER A 383 26.49 -3.97 19.82
CA SER A 383 27.96 -3.97 19.65
C SER A 383 28.63 -5.14 20.37
N THR A 384 28.08 -5.56 21.51
CA THR A 384 28.59 -6.69 22.28
C THR A 384 28.34 -8.01 21.55
N LEU A 385 27.15 -8.19 20.97
CA LEU A 385 26.82 -9.36 20.17
C LEU A 385 27.67 -9.46 18.90
N ASP A 386 27.96 -8.33 18.24
CA ASP A 386 28.80 -8.29 17.03
C ASP A 386 30.29 -8.50 17.34
N SER A 387 30.75 -8.18 18.55
CA SER A 387 32.11 -8.51 18.99
C SER A 387 32.31 -9.97 19.40
N SER A 388 31.21 -10.73 19.55
CA SER A 388 31.21 -12.13 19.98
C SER A 388 31.12 -13.13 18.81
N SER A 389 31.02 -12.63 17.58
CA SER A 389 31.11 -13.39 16.32
C SER A 389 32.51 -13.34 15.75
#